data_AF-A0A4S4BAZ4-F1
#
_entry.id   AF-A0A4S4BAZ4-F1
#
_cell.length_a   1.000
_cell.length_b   1.000
_cell.length_c   1.000
_cell.angle_alpha   90.00
_cell.angle_beta   90.00
_cell.angle_gamma   90.00
#
_symmetry.space_group_name_H-M   'P 1'
#
loop_
_entity.id
_entity.type
_entity.pdbx_description
1 polymer ?
#
loop_
_entity_poly.entity_id
_entity_poly.type
_entity_poly.pdbx_seq_one_letter_code
_entity_poly.pdbx_strand_id
1 'polypeptide(L)'
;MNVWGTGPFENDAGAAFVQEVVQDGEFALAEAFEVALDPDTVFLAAEEGHRAYAAAAVLAAVLGGETAGMTDAGLRSWVQNADQSDLAPLQDIARDALERIVGPDSELPDLWEDTADAEAWQAEIERLQGVLE
;
A
#
# COMPACT_ATOMS: atom_id res chain seq x y z
N MET A 1 -14.00 -7.55 5.78
CA MET A 1 -12.53 -7.62 5.87
C MET A 1 -12.12 -7.75 7.33
N ASN A 2 -11.17 -8.63 7.64
CA ASN A 2 -10.50 -8.70 8.93
C ASN A 2 -9.19 -7.92 8.87
N VAL A 3 -8.85 -7.29 10.00
CA VAL A 3 -7.59 -6.58 10.24
C VAL A 3 -7.02 -7.15 11.53
N TRP A 4 -5.75 -7.54 11.51
CA TRP A 4 -5.07 -8.13 12.68
C TRP A 4 -3.77 -7.41 13.05
N GLY A 5 -3.42 -6.35 12.32
CA GLY A 5 -2.31 -5.46 12.61
C GLY A 5 -2.35 -4.21 11.73
N THR A 6 -1.46 -3.27 11.99
CA THR A 6 -1.38 -1.97 11.29
C THR A 6 -0.56 -2.04 10.01
N GLY A 7 0.14 -3.15 9.79
CA GLY A 7 1.02 -3.33 8.64
C GLY A 7 0.26 -3.46 7.31
N PRO A 8 0.92 -3.14 6.19
CA PRO A 8 0.31 -3.18 4.86
C PRO A 8 -0.30 -4.53 4.47
N PHE A 9 0.28 -5.62 4.99
CA PHE A 9 -0.15 -7.00 4.71
C PHE A 9 -0.90 -7.65 5.89
N GLU A 10 -1.24 -6.89 6.94
CA GLU A 10 -1.86 -7.40 8.17
C GLU A 10 -3.39 -7.27 8.19
N ASN A 11 -3.99 -7.48 7.02
CA ASN A 11 -5.43 -7.43 6.77
C ASN A 11 -5.77 -8.30 5.53
N ASP A 12 -7.04 -8.65 5.33
CA ASP A 12 -7.41 -9.55 4.22
C ASP A 12 -7.08 -8.96 2.83
N ALA A 13 -7.29 -7.65 2.59
CA ALA A 13 -7.03 -7.00 1.29
C ALA A 13 -5.55 -7.04 0.95
N GLY A 14 -4.70 -6.54 1.84
CA GLY A 14 -3.25 -6.50 1.65
C GLY A 14 -2.67 -7.90 1.48
N ALA A 15 -3.16 -8.88 2.25
CA ALA A 15 -2.74 -10.27 2.11
C ALA A 15 -3.18 -10.88 0.76
N ALA A 16 -4.38 -10.57 0.26
CA ALA A 16 -4.84 -11.00 -1.05
C ALA A 16 -4.02 -10.33 -2.18
N PHE A 17 -3.74 -9.04 -2.04
CA PHE A 17 -3.01 -8.23 -3.02
C PHE A 17 -1.60 -8.77 -3.31
N VAL A 18 -0.95 -9.41 -2.34
CA VAL A 18 0.33 -10.14 -2.53
C VAL A 18 0.27 -11.05 -3.77
N GLN A 19 -0.83 -11.78 -3.95
CA GLN A 19 -0.97 -12.73 -5.07
C GLN A 19 -1.18 -12.01 -6.40
N GLU A 20 -1.78 -10.84 -6.39
CA GLU A 20 -1.97 -10.00 -7.57
C GLU A 20 -0.62 -9.45 -8.05
N VAL A 21 0.21 -8.94 -7.14
CA VAL A 21 1.56 -8.48 -7.47
C VAL A 21 2.42 -9.61 -8.05
N VAL A 22 2.35 -10.81 -7.45
CA VAL A 22 3.13 -11.95 -7.96
C VAL A 22 2.69 -12.38 -9.37
N GLN A 23 1.41 -12.18 -9.72
CA GLN A 23 0.86 -12.54 -11.03
C GLN A 23 1.05 -11.44 -12.09
N ASP A 24 0.72 -10.20 -11.73
CA ASP A 24 0.55 -9.08 -12.66
C ASP A 24 1.59 -7.97 -12.46
N GLY A 25 2.36 -8.00 -11.37
CA GLY A 25 3.52 -7.14 -11.13
C GLY A 25 3.18 -5.65 -11.09
N GLU A 26 3.87 -4.87 -11.92
CA GLU A 26 3.68 -3.41 -12.06
C GLU A 26 2.22 -3.05 -12.30
N PHE A 27 1.51 -3.84 -13.11
CA PHE A 27 0.12 -3.56 -13.44
C PHE A 27 -0.79 -3.57 -12.21
N ALA A 28 -0.59 -4.53 -11.29
CA ALA A 28 -1.34 -4.59 -10.04
C ALA A 28 -1.07 -3.37 -9.16
N LEU A 29 0.17 -2.87 -9.13
CA LEU A 29 0.52 -1.67 -8.37
C LEU A 29 -0.16 -0.43 -8.94
N ALA A 30 -0.02 -0.21 -10.25
CA ALA A 30 -0.63 0.93 -10.92
C ALA A 30 -2.16 0.94 -10.73
N GLU A 31 -2.81 -0.19 -10.95
CA GLU A 31 -4.26 -0.31 -10.86
C GLU A 31 -4.77 -0.12 -9.41
N ALA A 32 -4.03 -0.57 -8.39
CA ALA A 32 -4.38 -0.30 -7.00
C ALA A 32 -4.36 1.21 -6.67
N PHE A 33 -3.38 1.96 -7.18
CA PHE A 33 -3.31 3.41 -6.97
C PHE A 33 -4.38 4.15 -7.78
N GLU A 34 -4.61 3.76 -9.03
CA GLU A 34 -5.65 4.33 -9.89
C GLU A 34 -7.04 4.15 -9.27
N VAL A 35 -7.34 2.98 -8.72
CA VAL A 35 -8.61 2.71 -8.03
C VAL A 35 -8.77 3.58 -6.78
N ALA A 36 -7.70 3.74 -5.98
CA ALA A 36 -7.74 4.58 -4.78
C ALA A 36 -7.94 6.07 -5.10
N LEU A 37 -7.50 6.50 -6.28
CA LEU A 37 -7.57 7.89 -6.76
C LEU A 37 -8.67 8.12 -7.80
N ASP A 38 -9.56 7.15 -8.02
CA ASP A 38 -10.64 7.27 -8.98
C ASP A 38 -11.51 8.50 -8.63
N PRO A 39 -11.64 9.49 -9.55
CA PRO A 39 -12.41 10.71 -9.28
C PRO A 39 -13.90 10.48 -9.05
N ASP A 40 -14.45 9.33 -9.49
CA ASP A 40 -15.84 8.95 -9.23
C ASP A 40 -16.00 8.35 -7.81
N THR A 41 -14.90 7.98 -7.14
CA THR A 41 -14.89 7.46 -5.77
C THR A 41 -14.87 8.59 -4.75
N VAL A 42 -16.08 9.00 -4.34
CA VAL A 42 -16.29 10.06 -3.34
C VAL A 42 -15.75 9.68 -1.96
N PHE A 43 -15.80 8.40 -1.59
CA PHE A 43 -15.32 7.90 -0.31
C PHE A 43 -14.57 6.58 -0.53
N LEU A 44 -13.32 6.51 -0.07
CA LEU A 44 -12.43 5.39 -0.28
C LEU A 44 -12.73 4.34 0.79
N ALA A 45 -13.30 3.21 0.37
CA ALA A 45 -13.60 2.11 1.28
C ALA A 45 -12.33 1.38 1.73
N ALA A 46 -12.47 0.65 2.84
CA ALA A 46 -11.33 0.05 3.51
C ALA A 46 -10.60 -0.99 2.66
N GLU A 47 -11.30 -1.71 1.79
CA GLU A 47 -10.71 -2.73 0.93
C GLU A 47 -9.71 -2.12 -0.06
N GLU A 48 -10.13 -1.11 -0.80
CA GLU A 48 -9.31 -0.39 -1.79
C GLU A 48 -8.19 0.40 -1.10
N GLY A 49 -8.46 1.01 0.06
CA GLY A 49 -7.44 1.72 0.83
C GLY A 49 -6.31 0.80 1.34
N HIS A 50 -6.64 -0.38 1.89
CA HIS A 50 -5.62 -1.36 2.28
C HIS A 50 -4.86 -1.93 1.08
N ARG A 51 -5.53 -2.10 -0.06
CA ARG A 51 -4.90 -2.57 -1.31
C ARG A 51 -3.86 -1.56 -1.81
N ALA A 52 -4.20 -0.27 -1.85
CA ALA A 52 -3.28 0.80 -2.21
C ALA A 52 -2.14 0.97 -1.18
N TYR A 53 -2.41 0.79 0.11
CA TYR A 53 -1.38 0.78 1.15
C TYR A 53 -0.37 -0.37 0.96
N ALA A 54 -0.85 -1.59 0.66
CA ALA A 54 0.00 -2.71 0.30
C ALA A 54 0.81 -2.43 -0.98
N ALA A 55 0.20 -1.82 -2.01
CA ALA A 55 0.89 -1.44 -3.24
C ALA A 55 2.03 -0.44 -2.98
N ALA A 56 1.79 0.58 -2.14
CA ALA A 56 2.81 1.55 -1.75
C ALA A 56 3.98 0.88 -1.00
N ALA A 57 3.68 -0.07 -0.11
CA ALA A 57 4.71 -0.84 0.60
C ALA A 57 5.56 -1.70 -0.34
N VAL A 58 4.94 -2.30 -1.37
CA VAL A 58 5.67 -3.04 -2.40
C VAL A 58 6.56 -2.12 -3.22
N LEU A 59 6.04 -0.99 -3.69
CA LEU A 59 6.82 -0.02 -4.46
C LEU A 59 8.01 0.51 -3.65
N ALA A 60 7.78 0.92 -2.40
CA ALA A 60 8.83 1.37 -1.48
C ALA A 60 9.89 0.28 -1.24
N ALA A 61 9.49 -0.99 -1.16
CA ALA A 61 10.43 -2.10 -1.02
C ALA A 61 11.29 -2.31 -2.28
N VAL A 62 10.74 -2.13 -3.48
CA VAL A 62 11.51 -2.21 -4.73
C VAL A 62 12.53 -1.08 -4.83
N LEU A 63 12.11 0.15 -4.54
CA LEU A 63 12.95 1.34 -4.68
C LEU A 63 13.98 1.49 -3.55
N GLY A 64 13.58 1.19 -2.30
CA GLY A 64 14.43 1.30 -1.11
C GLY A 64 15.20 0.03 -0.75
N GLY A 65 14.81 -1.14 -1.29
CA GLY A 65 15.45 -2.44 -1.05
C GLY A 65 15.11 -3.11 0.28
N GLU A 66 14.24 -2.53 1.11
CA GLU A 66 13.84 -3.08 2.41
C GLU A 66 12.63 -4.01 2.27
N THR A 67 12.75 -5.26 2.75
CA THR A 67 11.71 -6.30 2.63
C THR A 67 11.33 -6.94 3.98
N ALA A 68 11.69 -6.30 5.10
CA ALA A 68 11.53 -6.87 6.44
C ALA A 68 10.06 -7.21 6.80
N GLY A 69 9.10 -6.44 6.29
CA GLY A 69 7.66 -6.68 6.47
C GLY A 69 7.03 -7.69 5.50
N MET A 70 7.78 -8.18 4.50
CA MET A 70 7.27 -9.09 3.48
C MET A 70 7.56 -10.55 3.85
N THR A 71 6.56 -11.22 4.42
CA THR A 71 6.68 -12.63 4.84
C THR A 71 6.52 -13.61 3.69
N ASP A 72 5.74 -13.26 2.66
CA ASP A 72 5.52 -14.09 1.47
C ASP A 72 6.79 -14.19 0.61
N ALA A 73 7.17 -15.43 0.29
CA ALA A 73 8.39 -15.71 -0.46
C ALA A 73 8.28 -15.35 -1.94
N GLY A 74 7.09 -15.48 -2.53
CA GLY A 74 6.82 -15.12 -3.92
C GLY A 74 6.95 -13.63 -4.11
N LEU A 75 6.32 -12.84 -3.25
CA LEU A 75 6.42 -11.39 -3.26
C LEU A 75 7.85 -10.91 -3.05
N ARG A 76 8.57 -11.45 -2.06
CA ARG A 76 9.98 -11.09 -1.84
C ARG A 76 10.85 -11.40 -3.05
N SER A 77 10.62 -12.54 -3.70
CA SER A 77 11.32 -12.89 -4.94
C SER A 77 10.98 -11.93 -6.06
N TRP A 78 9.71 -11.53 -6.22
CA TRP A 78 9.30 -10.57 -7.22
C TRP A 78 9.98 -9.21 -7.00
N VAL A 79 9.92 -8.67 -5.77
CA VAL A 79 10.54 -7.39 -5.40
C VAL A 79 12.05 -7.37 -5.69
N GLN A 80 12.75 -8.46 -5.39
CA GLN A 80 14.20 -8.57 -5.63
C GLN A 80 14.60 -8.62 -7.11
N ASN A 81 13.68 -8.97 -8.00
CA ASN A 81 13.93 -9.09 -9.44
C ASN A 81 13.24 -7.99 -10.26
N ALA A 82 12.42 -7.14 -9.62
CA ALA A 82 11.77 -6.03 -10.29
C ALA A 82 12.80 -4.97 -10.73
N ASP A 83 12.59 -4.38 -11.90
CA ASP A 83 13.42 -3.26 -12.36
C ASP A 83 12.92 -1.98 -11.69
N GLN A 84 13.79 -1.34 -10.91
CA GLN A 84 13.46 -0.09 -10.24
C GLN A 84 13.13 1.03 -11.23
N SER A 85 13.73 1.01 -12.43
CA SER A 85 13.52 2.05 -13.44
C SER A 85 12.14 2.01 -14.08
N ASP A 86 11.55 0.81 -14.18
CA ASP A 86 10.18 0.63 -14.67
C ASP A 86 9.15 1.10 -13.63
N LEU A 87 9.46 0.95 -12.34
CA LEU A 87 8.54 1.26 -11.24
C LEU A 87 8.69 2.67 -10.65
N ALA A 88 9.85 3.32 -10.82
CA ALA A 88 10.07 4.69 -10.36
C ALA A 88 9.00 5.72 -10.81
N PRO A 89 8.38 5.63 -12.00
CA PRO A 89 7.28 6.51 -12.40
C PRO A 89 6.01 6.40 -11.54
N LEU A 90 5.83 5.32 -10.78
CA LEU A 90 4.67 5.13 -9.90
C LEU A 90 4.80 5.86 -8.55
N GLN A 91 5.95 6.50 -8.25
CA GLN A 91 6.17 7.17 -6.96
C GLN A 91 5.17 8.29 -6.68
N ASP A 92 4.91 9.14 -7.68
CA ASP A 92 4.00 10.28 -7.52
C ASP A 92 2.57 9.79 -7.23
N ILE A 93 2.05 8.85 -8.04
CA ILE A 93 0.69 8.32 -7.85
C ILE A 93 0.56 7.51 -6.54
N ALA A 94 1.62 6.82 -6.10
CA ALA A 94 1.63 6.13 -4.83
C ALA A 94 1.56 7.10 -3.65
N ARG A 95 2.23 8.25 -3.73
CA ARG A 95 2.19 9.30 -2.71
C ARG A 95 0.80 9.92 -2.62
N ASP A 96 0.23 10.26 -3.77
CA ASP A 96 -1.14 10.78 -3.86
C ASP A 96 -2.14 9.77 -3.25
N ALA A 97 -1.97 8.47 -3.50
CA ALA A 97 -2.80 7.42 -2.91
C ALA A 97 -2.63 7.32 -1.38
N LEU A 98 -1.40 7.43 -0.86
CA LEU A 98 -1.16 7.45 0.59
C LEU A 98 -1.77 8.69 1.25
N GLU A 99 -1.68 9.87 0.63
CA GLU A 99 -2.37 11.08 1.09
C GLU A 99 -3.89 10.89 1.11
N ARG A 100 -4.43 10.23 0.07
CA ARG A 100 -5.85 9.91 -0.02
C ARG A 100 -6.32 8.93 1.05
N ILE A 101 -5.47 7.98 1.44
CA ILE A 101 -5.73 6.97 2.49
C ILE A 101 -5.82 7.61 3.88
N VAL A 102 -4.93 8.55 4.21
CA VAL A 102 -4.97 9.23 5.54
C VAL A 102 -5.95 10.40 5.58
N GLY A 103 -6.49 10.77 4.42
CA GLY A 103 -7.41 11.88 4.26
C GLY A 103 -8.82 11.62 4.82
N PRO A 104 -9.61 12.69 4.99
CA PRO A 104 -10.96 12.62 5.58
C PRO A 104 -11.99 11.89 4.71
N ASP A 105 -11.70 11.67 3.43
CA ASP A 105 -12.60 10.96 2.51
C ASP A 105 -12.30 9.46 2.44
N SER A 106 -11.59 8.88 3.42
CA SER A 106 -11.24 7.45 3.49
C SER A 106 -11.79 6.80 4.75
N GLU A 107 -12.13 5.51 4.65
CA GLU A 107 -12.53 4.68 5.79
C GLU A 107 -11.34 4.28 6.68
N LEU A 108 -10.09 4.35 6.17
CA LEU A 108 -8.93 3.84 6.91
C LEU A 108 -8.66 4.59 8.22
N PRO A 109 -8.69 5.94 8.28
CA PRO A 109 -8.51 6.67 9.54
C PRO A 109 -9.53 6.27 10.61
N ASP A 110 -10.80 6.06 10.22
CA ASP A 110 -11.90 5.68 11.12
C ASP A 110 -11.67 4.31 11.78
N LEU A 111 -10.89 3.41 11.15
CA LEU A 111 -10.52 2.13 11.75
C LEU A 111 -9.57 2.29 12.93
N TRP A 112 -8.79 3.38 12.96
CA TRP A 112 -7.68 3.55 13.89
C TRP A 112 -7.88 4.69 14.90
N GLU A 113 -8.69 5.71 14.61
CA GLU A 113 -8.77 6.97 15.38
C GLU A 113 -8.95 6.79 16.90
N ASP A 114 -9.66 5.75 17.34
CA ASP A 114 -9.94 5.44 18.75
C ASP A 114 -9.15 4.22 19.29
N THR A 115 -8.11 3.80 18.57
CA THR A 115 -7.26 2.64 18.94
C THR A 115 -5.90 3.08 19.47
N ALA A 116 -5.25 2.22 20.27
CA ALA A 116 -3.88 2.47 20.72
C ALA A 116 -2.85 2.37 19.58
N ASP A 117 -3.27 1.85 18.42
CA ASP A 117 -2.42 1.56 17.28
C ASP A 117 -2.43 2.68 16.22
N ALA A 118 -3.21 3.74 16.42
CA ALA A 118 -3.33 4.88 15.49
C ALA A 118 -1.99 5.51 15.14
N GLU A 119 -1.16 5.78 16.15
CA GLU A 119 0.17 6.37 15.96
C GLU A 119 1.10 5.44 15.17
N ALA A 120 1.02 4.12 15.42
CA ALA A 120 1.85 3.16 14.71
C ALA A 120 1.44 3.01 13.24
N TRP A 121 0.14 3.02 12.96
CA TRP A 121 -0.38 3.01 11.59
C TRP A 121 0.01 4.27 10.81
N GLN A 122 -0.17 5.46 11.40
CA GLN A 122 0.22 6.71 10.76
C GLN A 122 1.73 6.78 10.51
N ALA A 123 2.55 6.39 11.49
CA ALA A 123 4.00 6.39 11.35
C ALA A 123 4.49 5.48 10.21
N GLU A 124 3.83 4.34 9.97
CA GLU A 124 4.19 3.47 8.84
C GLU A 124 3.81 4.10 7.50
N ILE A 125 2.68 4.79 7.40
CA ILE A 125 2.34 5.56 6.18
C ILE A 125 3.35 6.67 5.93
N GLU A 126 3.69 7.46 6.94
CA GLU A 126 4.69 8.53 6.83
C GLU A 126 6.05 7.97 6.40
N ARG A 127 6.44 6.81 6.94
CA ARG A 127 7.66 6.10 6.53
C ARG A 127 7.62 5.75 5.05
N LEU A 128 6.50 5.21 4.56
CA LEU A 128 6.35 4.88 3.14
C LEU A 128 6.42 6.13 2.25
N GLN A 129 5.74 7.22 2.63
CA GLN A 129 5.81 8.48 1.90
C GLN A 129 7.24 8.99 1.77
N GLY A 130 8.04 8.93 2.85
CA GLY A 130 9.44 9.35 2.84
C GLY A 130 10.37 8.48 1.98
N VAL A 131 10.03 7.22 1.73
CA VAL A 131 10.78 6.35 0.80
C VAL A 131 10.43 6.64 -0.66
N LEU A 132 9.20 7.09 -0.92
CA LEU A 132 8.66 7.39 -2.24
C LEU A 132 8.93 8.84 -2.68
N GLU A 133 9.87 9.55 -2.03
CA GLU A 133 10.20 10.97 -2.27
C GLU A 133 11.02 11.26 -3.54
#